data_AF-A0A7W7WFA7-F1
#
_entry.id   AF-A0A7W7WFA7-F1
#
_cell.length_a   1.000
_cell.length_b   1.000
_cell.length_c   1.000
_cell.angle_alpha   90.00
_cell.angle_beta   90.00
_cell.angle_gamma   90.00
#
_symmetry.space_group_name_H-M   'P 1'
#
loop_
_entity.id
_entity.type
_entity.pdbx_description
1 polymer ?
#
loop_
_entity_poly.entity_id
_entity_poly.type
_entity_poly.pdbx_seq_one_letter_code
_entity_poly.pdbx_strand_id
1 'polypeptide(L)'
;MRDDGAVASAGVYGGRACDQPIYLRESSSMALPTMTPEQRANALVRSAEARRFRIELLAEVKSGKTSVAEVFGRSGEDIVKRTRVVQVLRAVPGYGPAKVAALMATSGVDERRRVGGLTEQQRDRLLTALAD
;
A
#
# COMPACT_ATOMS: atom_id res chain seq x y z
N MET A 1 -56.59 -31.22 -10.45
CA MET A 1 -56.95 -31.99 -9.25
C MET A 1 -55.68 -32.21 -8.47
N ARG A 2 -55.59 -31.55 -7.31
CA ARG A 2 -54.53 -31.59 -6.28
C ARG A 2 -53.22 -30.92 -6.68
N ASP A 3 -52.98 -29.66 -6.33
CA ASP A 3 -52.85 -29.04 -5.00
C ASP A 3 -51.47 -29.25 -4.35
N ASP A 4 -50.99 -28.09 -3.87
CA ASP A 4 -50.15 -27.84 -2.69
C ASP A 4 -48.65 -28.15 -2.72
N GLY A 5 -47.88 -27.13 -2.31
CA GLY A 5 -46.58 -27.35 -1.69
C GLY A 5 -45.60 -26.19 -1.73
N ALA A 6 -45.98 -25.03 -1.21
CA ALA A 6 -45.04 -24.00 -0.80
C ALA A 6 -44.01 -24.53 0.22
N VAL A 7 -42.79 -23.97 0.20
CA VAL A 7 -41.75 -23.78 1.25
C VAL A 7 -40.36 -23.94 0.60
N ALA A 8 -39.29 -23.19 0.86
CA ALA A 8 -38.97 -22.19 1.86
C ALA A 8 -37.72 -21.41 1.40
N SER A 9 -37.56 -20.23 2.02
CA SER A 9 -36.30 -19.61 2.46
C SER A 9 -35.24 -19.21 1.42
N ALA A 10 -35.22 -17.89 1.21
CA ALA A 10 -34.04 -17.04 1.13
C ALA A 10 -32.72 -17.70 1.62
N GLY A 11 -31.84 -17.98 0.66
CA GLY A 11 -30.42 -18.16 0.88
C GLY A 11 -29.68 -16.93 0.40
N VAL A 12 -29.35 -16.04 1.34
CA VAL A 12 -28.42 -14.94 1.16
C VAL A 12 -27.04 -15.54 0.88
N TYR A 13 -26.59 -15.52 -0.38
CA TYR A 13 -25.16 -15.60 -0.69
C TYR A 13 -24.76 -14.31 -1.40
N GLY A 14 -24.03 -13.48 -0.66
CA GLY A 14 -23.41 -12.26 -1.17
C GLY A 14 -22.53 -12.55 -2.36
N GLY A 15 -23.07 -12.29 -3.56
CA GLY A 15 -22.33 -12.25 -4.80
C GLY A 15 -21.46 -11.00 -4.85
N ARG A 16 -20.25 -11.11 -4.31
CA ARG A 16 -19.13 -10.29 -4.79
C ARG A 16 -18.89 -10.67 -6.25
N ALA A 17 -19.42 -9.90 -7.18
CA ALA A 17 -18.96 -9.89 -8.55
C ALA A 17 -19.01 -8.44 -9.02
N CYS A 18 -17.81 -7.91 -9.21
CA CYS A 18 -17.50 -6.73 -9.99
C CYS A 18 -18.19 -6.77 -11.36
N ASP A 19 -19.40 -6.22 -11.43
CA ASP A 19 -20.11 -5.93 -12.67
C ASP A 19 -19.76 -4.52 -13.14
N GLN A 20 -18.48 -4.31 -13.44
CA GLN A 20 -18.03 -3.14 -14.18
C GLN A 20 -17.37 -3.66 -15.47
N PRO A 21 -18.01 -3.50 -16.64
CA PRO A 21 -17.50 -4.02 -17.89
C PRO A 21 -16.17 -3.35 -18.25
N ILE A 22 -15.15 -4.17 -18.46
CA ILE A 22 -13.75 -3.82 -18.73
C ILE A 22 -13.49 -3.32 -20.16
N TYR A 23 -14.44 -2.63 -20.81
CA TYR A 23 -14.30 -2.29 -22.23
C TYR A 23 -14.28 -0.78 -22.49
N LEU A 24 -13.18 -0.36 -23.13
CA LEU A 24 -12.98 0.87 -23.89
C LEU A 24 -12.74 2.17 -23.13
N ARG A 25 -11.56 2.31 -22.50
CA ARG A 25 -10.93 3.64 -22.42
C ARG A 25 -10.22 3.89 -23.75
N GLU A 26 -10.97 4.47 -24.69
CA GLU A 26 -10.47 5.07 -25.92
C GLU A 26 -9.23 5.91 -25.59
N SER A 27 -8.08 5.48 -26.11
CA SER A 27 -6.80 6.14 -25.93
C SER A 27 -6.81 7.42 -26.77
N SER A 28 -7.30 8.51 -26.18
CA SER A 28 -7.13 9.86 -26.74
C SER A 28 -5.63 10.17 -26.76
N SER A 29 -5.08 10.07 -27.96
CA SER A 29 -3.83 10.68 -28.44
C SER A 29 -3.39 11.90 -27.66
N MET A 30 -2.17 11.87 -27.12
CA MET A 30 -1.23 13.00 -27.09
C MET A 30 0.16 12.37 -27.26
N ALA A 31 0.83 12.71 -28.36
CA ALA A 31 2.12 12.17 -28.79
C ALA A 31 3.04 11.80 -27.61
N LEU A 32 3.39 10.52 -27.50
CA LEU A 32 4.29 10.04 -26.45
C LEU A 32 5.69 10.62 -26.71
N PRO A 33 6.27 11.42 -25.79
CA PRO A 33 7.65 11.85 -25.92
C PRO A 33 8.55 10.61 -25.90
N THR A 34 9.22 10.34 -27.03
CA THR A 34 10.17 9.23 -27.12
C THR A 34 11.39 9.61 -26.29
N MET A 35 11.51 9.05 -25.08
CA MET A 35 12.69 9.29 -24.23
C MET A 35 13.95 8.93 -25.00
N THR A 36 14.93 9.83 -25.00
CA THR A 36 16.24 9.59 -25.62
C THR A 36 16.91 8.40 -24.92
N PRO A 37 17.78 7.63 -25.61
CA PRO A 37 18.48 6.51 -24.98
C PRO A 37 19.24 6.93 -23.71
N GLU A 38 19.80 8.14 -23.68
CA GLU A 38 20.44 8.70 -22.48
C GLU A 38 19.46 8.96 -21.33
N GLN A 39 18.27 9.48 -21.60
CA GLN A 39 17.25 9.69 -20.56
C GLN A 39 16.78 8.36 -19.96
N ARG A 40 16.70 7.30 -20.77
CA ARG A 40 16.39 5.95 -20.29
C ARG A 40 17.49 5.42 -19.39
N ALA A 41 18.76 5.55 -19.81
CA ALA A 41 19.91 5.14 -19.00
C ALA A 41 19.91 5.88 -17.65
N ASN A 42 19.72 7.20 -17.66
CA ASN A 42 19.62 8.01 -16.44
C ASN A 42 18.43 7.61 -15.56
N ALA A 43 17.27 7.29 -16.14
CA ALA A 43 16.11 6.81 -15.39
C ALA A 43 16.35 5.43 -14.76
N LEU A 44 17.08 4.55 -15.44
CA LEU A 44 17.46 3.23 -14.90
C LEU A 44 18.40 3.37 -13.71
N VAL A 45 19.42 4.23 -13.82
CA VAL A 45 20.36 4.51 -12.71
C VAL A 45 19.61 5.05 -11.50
N ARG A 46 18.80 6.10 -11.68
CA ARG A 46 17.97 6.68 -10.60
C ARG A 46 17.01 5.68 -9.97
N SER A 47 16.44 4.78 -10.77
CA SER A 47 15.55 3.72 -10.27
C SER A 47 16.30 2.67 -9.46
N ALA A 48 17.52 2.31 -9.89
CA ALA A 48 18.38 1.38 -9.17
C ALA A 48 18.81 1.97 -7.81
N GLU A 49 19.24 3.23 -7.80
CA GLU A 49 19.57 3.98 -6.58
C GLU A 49 18.36 4.04 -5.62
N ALA A 50 17.18 4.39 -6.14
CA ALA A 50 15.97 4.45 -5.31
C ALA A 50 15.58 3.07 -4.74
N ARG A 51 15.83 1.99 -5.47
CA ARG A 51 15.61 0.62 -4.97
C ARG A 51 16.61 0.27 -3.88
N ARG A 52 17.90 0.59 -4.07
CA ARG A 52 18.97 0.35 -3.09
C ARG A 52 18.67 1.09 -1.79
N PHE A 53 18.38 2.39 -1.87
CA PHE A 53 18.02 3.22 -0.73
C PHE A 53 16.82 2.65 0.05
N ARG A 54 15.77 2.19 -0.65
CA ARG A 54 14.62 1.58 0.03
C ARG A 54 14.98 0.30 0.75
N ILE A 55 15.81 -0.55 0.16
CA ILE A 55 16.25 -1.80 0.79
C ILE A 55 17.07 -1.48 2.04
N GLU A 56 17.98 -0.51 1.94
CA GLU A 56 18.80 -0.05 3.06
C GLU A 56 17.95 0.50 4.19
N LEU A 57 17.01 1.42 3.90
CA LEU A 57 16.08 1.96 4.88
C LEU A 57 15.28 0.86 5.61
N LEU A 58 14.77 -0.13 4.87
CA LEU A 58 14.04 -1.25 5.48
C LEU A 58 14.97 -2.16 6.29
N ALA A 59 16.22 -2.32 5.88
CA ALA A 59 17.22 -3.08 6.63
C ALA A 59 17.61 -2.35 7.93
N GLU A 60 17.74 -1.03 7.90
CA GLU A 60 17.98 -0.19 9.08
C GLU A 60 16.86 -0.35 10.11
N VAL A 61 15.60 -0.27 9.66
CA VAL A 61 14.41 -0.51 10.50
C VAL A 61 14.44 -1.92 11.10
N LYS A 62 14.77 -2.93 10.29
CA LYS A 62 14.87 -4.32 10.76
C LYS A 62 15.98 -4.51 11.80
N SER A 63 17.10 -3.81 11.64
CA SER A 63 18.24 -3.85 12.56
C SER A 63 18.04 -3.02 13.83
N GLY A 64 16.96 -2.23 13.91
CA GLY A 64 16.70 -1.32 15.03
C GLY A 64 17.57 -0.05 15.03
N LYS A 65 18.34 0.20 13.96
CA LYS A 65 19.13 1.44 13.80
C LYS A 65 18.26 2.67 13.59
N THR A 66 17.07 2.49 13.02
CA THR A 66 16.11 3.55 12.72
C THR A 66 14.74 3.12 13.20
N SER A 67 14.07 4.00 13.92
CA SER A 67 12.71 3.76 14.41
C SER A 67 11.66 4.02 13.32
N VAL A 68 10.47 3.40 13.44
CA VAL A 68 9.34 3.68 12.53
C VAL A 68 8.93 5.16 12.60
N ALA A 69 9.04 5.77 13.78
CA ALA A 69 8.79 7.20 13.99
C ALA A 69 9.75 8.06 13.15
N GLU A 70 11.05 7.76 13.16
CA GLU A 70 12.04 8.44 12.32
C GLU A 70 11.74 8.28 10.84
N VAL A 71 11.38 7.07 10.38
CA VAL A 71 11.00 6.85 8.97
C VAL A 71 9.80 7.71 8.58
N PHE A 72 8.80 7.82 9.46
CA PHE A 72 7.64 8.66 9.22
C PHE A 72 7.94 10.16 9.29
N GLY A 73 8.94 10.56 10.10
CA GLY A 73 9.48 11.92 10.16
C GLY A 73 10.26 12.32 8.90
N ARG A 74 10.98 11.37 8.28
CA ARG A 74 11.72 11.54 7.01
C ARG A 74 10.81 11.63 5.76
N SER A 75 9.53 11.96 5.94
CA SER A 75 8.53 12.11 4.87
C SER A 75 8.86 13.18 3.81
N GLY A 76 9.83 14.06 4.09
CA GLY A 76 10.38 15.02 3.12
C GLY A 76 11.24 14.40 2.01
N GLU A 77 11.76 13.18 2.22
CA GLU A 77 12.54 12.48 1.20
C GLU A 77 11.62 11.80 0.18
N ASP A 78 11.85 12.07 -1.11
CA ASP A 78 10.99 11.57 -2.20
C ASP A 78 10.86 10.04 -2.22
N ILE A 79 11.93 9.32 -1.88
CA ILE A 79 11.92 7.85 -1.89
C ILE A 79 11.09 7.31 -0.71
N VAL A 80 11.22 7.92 0.47
CA VAL A 80 10.45 7.57 1.67
C VAL A 80 8.97 7.88 1.45
N LYS A 81 8.66 9.08 0.95
CA LYS A 81 7.31 9.53 0.60
C LYS A 81 6.58 8.55 -0.31
N ARG A 82 7.29 7.97 -1.28
CA ARG A 82 6.77 6.98 -2.25
C ARG A 82 6.73 5.56 -1.70
N THR A 83 7.33 5.27 -0.55
CA THR A 83 7.34 3.91 0.01
C THR A 83 5.99 3.59 0.67
N ARG A 84 5.58 2.31 0.58
CA ARG A 84 4.31 1.85 1.15
C ARG A 84 4.45 1.67 2.66
N VAL A 85 3.42 2.07 3.41
CA VAL A 85 3.40 1.96 4.88
C VAL A 85 3.51 0.50 5.31
N VAL A 86 2.79 -0.41 4.63
CA VAL A 86 2.86 -1.86 4.90
C VAL A 86 4.28 -2.43 4.82
N GLN A 87 5.14 -1.90 3.94
CA GLN A 87 6.52 -2.39 3.81
C GLN A 87 7.37 -1.96 5.01
N VAL A 88 7.19 -0.73 5.49
CA VAL A 88 7.88 -0.20 6.67
C VAL A 88 7.47 -0.97 7.91
N LEU A 89 6.17 -1.18 8.11
CA LEU A 89 5.64 -1.91 9.28
C LEU A 89 6.09 -3.37 9.30
N ARG A 90 6.17 -4.03 8.14
CA ARG A 90 6.69 -5.41 8.02
C ARG A 90 8.20 -5.54 8.25
N ALA A 91 8.95 -4.44 8.16
CA ALA A 91 10.39 -4.47 8.43
C ALA A 91 10.67 -4.55 9.94
N VAL A 92 9.71 -4.16 10.79
CA VAL A 92 9.84 -4.25 12.24
C VAL A 92 9.86 -5.72 12.68
N PRO A 93 10.84 -6.16 13.48
CA PRO A 93 10.88 -7.53 13.98
C PRO A 93 9.63 -7.83 14.82
N GLY A 94 9.03 -9.00 14.61
CA GLY A 94 7.82 -9.43 15.34
C GLY A 94 6.48 -9.02 14.69
N TYR A 95 6.49 -8.19 13.66
CA TYR A 95 5.30 -7.74 12.93
C TYR A 95 5.12 -8.48 11.61
N GLY A 96 4.38 -9.59 11.68
CA GLY A 96 3.99 -10.38 10.51
C GLY A 96 2.87 -9.74 9.67
N PRO A 97 2.56 -10.31 8.49
CA PRO A 97 1.54 -9.78 7.57
C PRO A 97 0.17 -9.60 8.23
N ALA A 98 -0.26 -10.54 9.08
CA ALA A 98 -1.54 -10.50 9.77
C ALA A 98 -1.61 -9.39 10.82
N LYS A 99 -0.57 -9.25 11.66
CA LYS A 99 -0.48 -8.18 12.68
C LYS A 99 -0.44 -6.80 12.03
N VAL A 100 0.32 -6.64 10.95
CA VAL A 100 0.38 -5.38 10.21
C VAL A 100 -0.97 -5.04 9.60
N ALA A 101 -1.68 -6.01 9.00
CA ALA A 101 -3.01 -5.77 8.44
C ALA A 101 -4.01 -5.36 9.53
N ALA A 102 -3.98 -6.00 10.70
CA ALA A 102 -4.83 -5.66 11.84
C ALA A 102 -4.52 -4.25 12.36
N LEU A 103 -3.25 -3.90 12.55
CA LEU A 103 -2.82 -2.55 12.95
C LEU A 103 -3.31 -1.48 11.97
N MET A 104 -3.10 -1.70 10.67
CA MET A 104 -3.52 -0.75 9.64
C MET A 104 -5.04 -0.59 9.62
N ALA A 105 -5.81 -1.67 9.80
CA ALA A 105 -7.26 -1.62 9.88
C ALA A 105 -7.73 -0.80 11.09
N THR A 106 -7.16 -1.05 12.28
CA THR A 106 -7.49 -0.32 13.51
C THR A 106 -7.14 1.17 13.41
N SER A 107 -6.00 1.50 12.79
CA SER A 107 -5.60 2.90 12.58
C SER A 107 -6.37 3.62 11.45
N GLY A 108 -7.20 2.90 10.68
CA GLY A 108 -7.97 3.45 9.57
C GLY A 108 -7.10 3.79 8.34
N VAL A 109 -6.04 3.00 8.10
CA VAL A 109 -5.09 3.19 7.01
C VAL A 109 -5.24 2.06 5.98
N ASP A 110 -5.49 2.43 4.72
CA ASP A 110 -5.57 1.47 3.61
C ASP A 110 -4.21 0.81 3.30
N GLU A 111 -4.23 -0.45 2.85
CA GLU A 111 -3.01 -1.23 2.53
C GLU A 111 -2.16 -0.60 1.41
N ARG A 112 -2.78 0.13 0.48
CA ARG A 112 -2.08 0.80 -0.64
C ARG A 112 -1.52 2.16 -0.24
N ARG A 113 -1.76 2.61 1.00
CA ARG A 113 -1.30 3.92 1.49
C ARG A 113 0.23 4.01 1.53
N ARG A 114 0.74 5.20 1.25
CA ARG A 114 2.18 5.55 1.25
C ARG A 114 2.51 6.48 2.41
N VAL A 115 3.78 6.50 2.83
CA VAL A 115 4.24 7.33 3.97
C VAL A 115 3.90 8.81 3.77
N GLY A 116 4.04 9.32 2.54
CA GLY A 116 3.71 10.70 2.21
C GLY A 116 2.24 11.08 2.22
N GLY A 117 1.33 10.10 2.31
CA GLY A 117 -0.12 10.32 2.29
C GLY A 117 -0.79 10.02 3.62
N LEU A 118 0.00 9.81 4.70
CA LEU A 118 -0.51 9.66 6.05
C LEU A 118 -0.86 11.03 6.63
N THR A 119 -2.01 11.13 7.29
CA THR A 119 -2.31 12.28 8.15
C THR A 119 -1.53 12.19 9.46
N GLU A 120 -1.35 13.31 10.15
CA GLU A 120 -0.70 13.34 11.47
C GLU A 120 -1.41 12.41 12.47
N GLN A 121 -2.74 12.48 12.54
CA GLN A 121 -3.53 11.57 13.39
C GLN A 121 -3.36 10.09 13.04
N GLN A 122 -3.23 9.74 11.75
CA GLN A 122 -2.97 8.35 11.34
C GLN A 122 -1.58 7.89 11.75
N ARG A 123 -0.58 8.78 11.64
CA ARG A 123 0.79 8.52 12.09
C ARG A 123 0.80 8.27 13.60
N ASP A 124 0.16 9.13 14.38
CA ASP A 124 0.12 9.00 15.83
C ASP A 124 -0.56 7.70 16.26
N ARG A 125 -1.72 7.36 15.68
CA ARG A 125 -2.41 6.09 15.94
C ARG A 125 -1.55 4.88 15.62
N LEU A 126 -0.79 4.92 14.52
CA LEU A 126 0.12 3.83 14.16
C LEU A 126 1.29 3.73 15.14
N LEU A 127 1.84 4.86 15.61
CA LEU A 127 2.94 4.88 16.56
C LEU A 127 2.50 4.42 17.96
N THR A 128 1.33 4.86 18.43
CA THR A 128 0.73 4.37 19.68
C THR A 128 0.51 2.87 19.63
N ALA A 129 -0.10 2.37 18.56
CA ALA A 129 -0.40 0.94 18.43
C ALA A 129 0.84 0.06 18.20
N LEU A 130 2.01 0.64 17.89
CA LEU A 130 3.29 -0.07 17.81
C LEU A 130 4.02 -0.12 19.16
N ALA A 131 3.66 0.76 20.10
CA ALA A 131 4.25 0.84 21.44
C ALA A 131 3.54 -0.08 22.46
N ASP A 132 2.36 -0.61 22.11
CA ASP A 132 1.62 -1.66 22.82
C ASP A 132 2.15 -3.07 22.47
#